data_AF-A0A971YIA9-F1
#
_entry.id   AF-A0A971YIA9-F1
#
_cell.length_a   1.000
_cell.length_b   1.000
_cell.length_c   1.000
_cell.angle_alpha   90.00
_cell.angle_beta   90.00
_cell.angle_gamma   90.00
#
_symmetry.space_group_name_H-M   'P 1'
#
loop_
_entity.id
_entity.type
_entity.pdbx_description
1 polymer ?
#
loop_
_entity_poly.entity_id
_entity_poly.type
_entity_poly.pdbx_seq_one_letter_code
_entity_poly.pdbx_strand_id
1 'polypeptide(L)'
;MWKTIFVTFWIVFIAELGDKTQLSTMFLASRSKTSLPVFIGSATALVFSSLIGVMCGNILQKYLPPHFIQIGAGISFIAIGFFLLTGKF
;
A
#
# COMPACT_ATOMS: atom_id res chain seq x y z
N MET A 1 1.29 -17.98 15.05
CA MET A 1 0.25 -17.15 14.41
C MET A 1 0.30 -15.70 14.88
N TRP A 2 0.21 -15.42 16.17
CA TRP A 2 0.32 -14.05 16.73
C TRP A 2 1.61 -13.32 16.34
N LYS A 3 2.74 -14.03 16.36
CA LYS A 3 4.05 -13.49 15.96
C LYS A 3 4.06 -12.98 14.50
N THR A 4 3.44 -13.71 13.57
CA THR A 4 3.35 -13.33 12.16
C THR A 4 2.51 -12.08 11.98
N ILE A 5 1.37 -11.99 12.67
CA ILE A 5 0.49 -10.82 12.60
C ILE A 5 1.24 -9.55 13.05
N PHE A 6 1.95 -9.61 14.18
CA PHE A 6 2.72 -8.47 14.67
C PHE A 6 3.87 -8.08 13.73
N VAL A 7 4.61 -9.06 13.20
CA VAL A 7 5.72 -8.79 12.27
C VAL A 7 5.20 -8.15 10.99
N THR A 8 4.16 -8.72 10.38
CA THR A 8 3.56 -8.17 9.15
C THR A 8 2.98 -6.77 9.41
N PHE A 9 2.31 -6.57 10.55
CA PHE A 9 1.78 -5.26 10.92
C PHE A 9 2.89 -4.21 10.97
N TRP A 10 3.98 -4.47 11.70
CA TRP A 10 5.07 -3.50 11.82
C TRP A 10 5.81 -3.24 10.51
N ILE A 11 6.01 -4.27 9.69
CA ILE A 11 6.63 -4.13 8.36
C ILE A 11 5.79 -3.22 7.48
N VAL A 12 4.48 -3.49 7.38
CA VAL A 12 3.57 -2.70 6.54
C VAL A 12 3.40 -1.30 7.12
N PHE A 13 3.27 -1.18 8.44
CA PHE A 13 3.11 0.10 9.12
C PHE A 13 4.31 1.03 8.86
N ILE A 14 5.54 0.51 8.97
CA ILE A 14 6.75 1.29 8.68
C ILE A 14 6.87 1.59 7.18
N ALA A 15 6.55 0.62 6.31
CA ALA A 15 6.62 0.80 4.86
C ALA A 15 5.66 1.88 4.34
N GLU A 16 4.48 1.99 4.95
CA GLU A 16 3.45 2.97 4.58
C GLU A 16 3.60 4.31 5.31
N LEU A 17 4.50 4.41 6.30
CA LEU A 17 4.64 5.60 7.14
C LEU A 17 5.18 6.79 6.34
N GLY A 18 4.43 7.89 6.29
CA GLY A 18 4.81 9.09 5.57
C GLY A 18 4.54 9.06 4.06
N ASP A 19 3.74 8.11 3.58
CA ASP A 19 3.30 8.10 2.18
C ASP A 19 2.39 9.30 1.85
N LYS A 20 2.33 9.67 0.56
CA LYS A 20 1.46 10.70 0.00
C LYS A 20 -0.01 10.51 0.40
N THR A 21 -0.47 9.26 0.54
CA THR A 21 -1.83 8.98 1.02
C THR A 21 -2.06 9.51 2.44
N GLN A 22 -1.08 9.38 3.35
CA GLN A 22 -1.18 9.89 4.72
C GLN A 22 -1.16 11.42 4.78
N LEU A 23 -0.39 12.08 3.91
CA LEU A 23 -0.42 13.54 3.80
C LEU A 23 -1.79 14.02 3.28
N SER A 24 -2.34 13.35 2.26
CA SER A 24 -3.66 13.67 1.72
C SER A 24 -4.77 13.51 2.78
N THR A 25 -4.73 12.45 3.58
CA THR A 25 -5.70 12.24 4.67
C THR A 25 -5.55 13.28 5.78
N MET A 26 -4.31 13.69 6.13
CA MET A 26 -4.06 14.80 7.04
C MET A 26 -4.62 16.12 6.52
N PHE A 27 -4.41 16.45 5.24
CA PHE A 27 -4.97 17.67 4.64
C PHE A 27 -6.51 17.64 4.62
N LEU A 28 -7.10 16.48 4.32
CA LEU A 28 -8.56 16.30 4.34
C LEU A 28 -9.11 16.44 5.76
N ALA A 29 -8.42 15.89 6.76
CA ALA A 29 -8.78 16.00 8.18
C ALA A 29 -8.65 17.44 8.70
N SER A 30 -7.65 18.19 8.23
CA SER A 30 -7.45 19.61 8.57
C SER A 30 -8.55 20.51 8.00
N ARG A 31 -9.08 20.19 6.80
CA ARG A 31 -10.17 20.96 6.17
C ARG A 31 -11.57 20.55 6.64
N SER A 32 -11.72 19.34 7.19
CA SER A 32 -13.02 18.82 7.62
C SER A 32 -13.38 19.32 9.02
N LYS A 33 -14.62 19.77 9.23
CA LYS A 33 -15.12 20.17 10.56
C LYS A 33 -15.08 19.04 11.60
N THR A 34 -15.06 17.78 11.13
CA THR A 34 -15.02 16.59 11.97
C THR A 34 -13.96 15.64 11.43
N SER A 35 -12.98 15.25 12.26
CA SER A 35 -11.89 14.34 11.87
C SER A 35 -12.31 12.86 11.85
N LEU A 36 -13.40 12.52 12.54
CA LEU A 36 -13.89 11.14 12.72
C LEU A 36 -14.33 10.46 11.39
N PRO A 37 -15.11 11.12 10.51
CA PRO A 37 -15.47 10.57 9.21
C PRO A 37 -14.26 10.38 8.29
N VAL A 38 -13.29 11.29 8.32
CA VAL A 38 -12.05 11.19 7.53
C VAL A 38 -11.21 9.99 8.00
N PHE A 39 -11.11 9.80 9.31
CA PHE A 39 -10.44 8.64 9.89
C PHE A 39 -11.10 7.33 9.45
N ILE A 40 -12.42 7.20 9.61
CA ILE A 40 -13.13 5.97 9.22
C ILE A 40 -12.99 5.72 7.72
N GLY A 41 -13.22 6.75 6.88
CA GLY A 41 -13.12 6.61 5.43
C GLY A 41 -11.73 6.19 4.96
N SER A 42 -10.68 6.83 5.47
CA SER A 42 -9.29 6.50 5.13
C SER A 42 -8.87 5.13 5.65
N ALA A 43 -9.25 4.77 6.87
CA ALA A 43 -8.96 3.45 7.45
C ALA A 43 -9.66 2.34 6.67
N THR A 44 -10.95 2.50 6.34
CA THR A 44 -11.69 1.52 5.53
C THR A 44 -11.10 1.40 4.14
N ALA A 45 -10.71 2.52 3.50
CA ALA A 45 -10.06 2.50 2.19
C ALA A 45 -8.73 1.73 2.21
N LEU A 46 -7.90 1.95 3.25
CA LEU A 46 -6.62 1.24 3.41
C LEU A 46 -6.82 -0.27 3.57
N VAL A 47 -7.78 -0.68 4.42
CA VAL A 47 -8.11 -2.09 4.64
C VAL A 47 -8.62 -2.73 3.35
N PHE A 48 -9.53 -2.06 2.63
CA PHE A 48 -10.06 -2.56 1.36
C PHE A 48 -8.98 -2.69 0.30
N SER A 49 -8.13 -1.68 0.14
CA SER A 49 -7.03 -1.70 -0.83
C SER A 49 -6.07 -2.86 -0.54
N SER A 50 -5.67 -3.02 0.73
CA SER A 50 -4.81 -4.12 1.17
C SER A 50 -5.46 -5.49 0.93
N LEU A 51 -6.76 -5.63 1.23
CA LEU A 51 -7.50 -6.86 1.04
C LEU A 51 -7.54 -7.27 -0.44
N ILE A 52 -7.82 -6.32 -1.33
CA ILE A 52 -7.82 -6.54 -2.78
C ILE A 52 -6.42 -6.94 -3.24
N GLY A 53 -5.37 -6.24 -2.78
CA GLY A 53 -3.98 -6.58 -3.11
C GLY A 53 -3.59 -8.00 -2.70
N VAL A 54 -3.94 -8.42 -1.48
CA VAL A 54 -3.66 -9.78 -0.99
C VAL A 54 -4.49 -10.83 -1.73
N MET A 55 -5.76 -10.57 -2.02
CA MET A 55 -6.61 -11.47 -2.80
C MET A 55 -6.02 -11.70 -4.20
N CYS A 56 -5.69 -10.63 -4.92
CA CYS A 56 -5.06 -10.70 -6.23
C CYS A 56 -3.70 -11.41 -6.17
N GLY A 57 -2.85 -11.07 -5.19
CA GLY A 57 -1.54 -11.72 -5.01
C GLY A 57 -1.64 -13.21 -4.72
N ASN A 58 -2.64 -13.64 -3.94
CA ASN A 58 -2.88 -15.05 -3.64
C ASN A 58 -3.38 -15.81 -4.88
N ILE A 59 -4.24 -15.20 -5.70
CA ILE A 59 -4.69 -15.78 -6.97
C ILE A 59 -3.51 -15.93 -7.93
N LEU A 60 -2.69 -14.88 -8.09
CA LEU A 60 -1.53 -14.90 -8.98
C LEU A 60 -0.52 -15.99 -8.59
N GLN A 61 -0.27 -16.19 -7.29
CA GLN A 61 0.63 -17.25 -6.80
C GLN A 61 0.14 -18.67 -7.10
N LYS A 62 -1.15 -18.89 -7.34
CA LYS A 62 -1.68 -20.20 -7.75
C LYS A 62 -1.37 -20.54 -9.20
N TYR A 63 -1.26 -19.51 -10.05
CA TYR A 63 -1.07 -19.69 -11.50
C TYR A 63 0.37 -19.44 -11.96
N LEU A 64 1.14 -18.65 -11.20
CA LEU A 64 2.50 -18.26 -11.56
C LEU A 64 3.51 -18.70 -10.50
N PRO A 65 4.68 -19.24 -10.91
CA PRO A 65 5.77 -19.49 -9.99
C PRO A 65 6.21 -18.18 -9.31
N PRO A 66 6.58 -18.21 -8.01
CA PRO A 66 6.96 -17.01 -7.25
C PRO A 66 8.13 -16.24 -7.87
N HIS A 67 9.01 -16.93 -8.59
CA HIS A 67 10.15 -16.31 -9.28
C HIS A 67 9.72 -15.28 -10.34
N PHE A 68 8.70 -15.58 -11.15
CA PHE A 68 8.19 -14.65 -12.17
C PHE A 68 7.52 -13.43 -11.54
N ILE A 69 6.81 -13.63 -10.42
CA ILE A 69 6.18 -12.53 -9.67
C ILE A 69 7.25 -11.57 -9.12
N GLN A 70 8.34 -12.10 -8.55
CA GLN A 70 9.44 -11.29 -8.03
C GLN A 70 10.16 -10.50 -9.13
N ILE A 71 10.45 -11.13 -10.27
CA ILE A 71 11.06 -10.43 -11.41
C ILE A 71 10.14 -9.33 -11.93
N GLY A 72 8.84 -9.62 -12.10
CA GLY A 72 7.86 -8.64 -12.56
C GLY A 72 7.74 -7.45 -11.60
N ALA A 73 7.71 -7.70 -10.29
CA ALA A 73 7.71 -6.65 -9.28
C ALA A 73 8.98 -5.79 -9.33
N GLY A 74 10.16 -6.42 -9.46
CA GLY A 74 11.44 -5.72 -9.57
C GLY A 74 11.54 -4.84 -10.82
N ILE A 75 11.14 -5.36 -11.99
CA ILE A 75 11.11 -4.59 -13.24
C ILE A 75 10.14 -3.40 -13.11
N SER A 76 8.96 -3.62 -12.53
CA SER A 76 7.98 -2.55 -12.30
C SER A 76 8.54 -1.47 -11.38
N PHE A 77 9.26 -1.87 -10.32
CA PHE A 77 9.89 -0.93 -9.38
C PHE A 77 10.98 -0.08 -10.06
N ILE A 78 11.84 -0.70 -10.89
CA ILE A 78 12.85 0.02 -11.67
C ILE A 78 12.20 0.98 -12.67
N ALA A 79 11.15 0.53 -13.37
CA ALA A 79 10.43 1.35 -14.33
C ALA A 79 9.82 2.58 -13.66
N ILE A 80 9.12 2.40 -12.52
CA ILE A 80 8.56 3.51 -11.74
C ILE A 80 9.67 4.45 -11.25
N GLY A 81 10.78 3.91 -10.72
CA GLY A 81 11.93 4.71 -10.30
C GLY A 81 12.52 5.55 -11.43
N PHE A 82 12.64 4.98 -12.64
CA PHE A 82 13.09 5.69 -13.82
C PHE A 82 12.12 6.80 -14.26
N PHE A 83 10.80 6.53 -14.24
CA PHE A 83 9.79 7.54 -14.50
C PHE A 83 9.83 8.69 -13.48
N LEU A 84 10.08 8.37 -12.22
CA LEU A 84 10.18 9.37 -11.15
C LEU A 84 11.43 10.25 -11.32
N LEU A 85 12.56 9.69 -11.77
CA LEU A 85 13.78 10.44 -12.07
C LEU A 85 13.65 11.35 -13.30
N THR A 86 12.87 10.94 -14.31
CA THR A 86 12.65 11.75 -15.53
C THR A 86 11.67 12.90 -15.32
N GLY A 87 11.15 13.09 -14.10
CA GLY A 87 10.28 14.22 -13.75
C GLY A 87 8.95 14.23 -14.52
N LYS A 88 8.56 13.09 -15.08
CA LYS A 88 7.35 12.95 -15.89
C LYS A 88 6.09 12.71 -15.04
N PHE A 89 6.14 13.07 -13.76
CA PHE A 89 5.14 12.79 -12.73
C PHE A 89 4.98 13.98 -11.78
#